data_AF-K1E0X7-F1
#
_entry.id   AF-K1E0X7-F1
#
_cell.length_a   1.000
_cell.length_b   1.000
_cell.length_c   1.000
_cell.angle_alpha   90.00
_cell.angle_beta   90.00
_cell.angle_gamma   90.00
#
_symmetry.space_group_name_H-M   'P 1'
#
loop_
_entity.id
_entity.type
_entity.pdbx_description
1 polymer ?
#
loop_
_entity_poly.entity_id
_entity_poly.type
_entity_poly.pdbx_seq_one_letter_code
_entity_poly.pdbx_strand_id
1 'polypeptide(L)'
;MPPSHPRPEDLTALGTALSAAAESAATGGEALLDTMVSVGDHATQTAVDALVDAAIDTLRELSASCREISLAVSGHASPSAVSRSPVTTPRGTA
;
A
#
# COMPACT_ATOMS: atom_id res chain seq x y z
N MET A 1 4.47 17.93 25.74
CA MET A 1 5.35 17.50 24.64
C MET A 1 4.75 18.00 23.34
N PRO A 2 5.51 18.66 22.44
CA PRO A 2 5.00 18.88 21.09
C PRO A 2 4.84 17.53 20.38
N PRO A 3 3.88 17.38 19.45
CA PRO A 3 3.78 16.15 18.67
C PRO A 3 5.06 15.97 17.86
N SER A 4 5.75 14.86 18.09
CA SER A 4 6.88 14.46 17.25
C SER A 4 6.33 14.19 15.85
N HIS A 5 6.59 15.09 14.91
CA HIS A 5 6.26 14.84 13.51
C HIS A 5 6.97 13.56 13.06
N PRO A 6 6.26 12.62 12.40
CA PRO A 6 6.86 11.39 11.94
C PRO A 6 8.02 11.71 11.00
N ARG A 7 9.13 10.99 11.17
CA ARG A 7 10.31 11.25 10.36
C ARG A 7 10.07 10.74 8.93
N PRO A 8 10.56 11.44 7.90
CA PRO A 8 10.33 11.05 6.51
C PRO A 8 10.91 9.66 6.19
N GLU A 9 11.97 9.24 6.87
CA GLU A 9 12.51 7.87 6.76
C GLU A 9 11.52 6.80 7.26
N ASP A 10 10.78 7.07 8.33
CA ASP A 10 9.79 6.14 8.90
C ASP A 10 8.59 5.98 7.95
N LEU A 11 8.16 7.08 7.31
CA LEU A 11 7.09 7.07 6.31
C LEU A 11 7.50 6.30 5.05
N THR A 12 8.77 6.44 4.64
CA THR A 12 9.32 5.69 3.49
C THR A 12 9.41 4.20 3.79
N ALA A 13 9.87 3.83 4.98
CA ALA A 13 9.92 2.43 5.43
C ALA A 13 8.51 1.83 5.51
N LEU A 14 7.54 2.57 6.03
CA LEU A 14 6.14 2.16 6.09
C LEU A 14 5.55 1.93 4.68
N GLY A 15 5.75 2.86 3.74
CA GLY A 15 5.29 2.71 2.36
C GLY A 15 5.91 1.49 1.67
N THR A 16 7.18 1.21 1.94
CA THR A 16 7.88 0.02 1.42
C THR A 16 7.27 -1.27 1.98
N ALA A 17 7.02 -1.32 3.30
CA ALA A 17 6.40 -2.47 3.95
C ALA A 17 4.97 -2.73 3.43
N LEU A 18 4.18 -1.66 3.23
CA LEU A 18 2.84 -1.75 2.66
C LEU A 18 2.85 -2.27 1.23
N SER A 19 3.79 -1.82 0.40
CA SER A 19 3.95 -2.32 -0.97
C SER A 19 4.29 -3.82 -0.99
N ALA A 20 5.22 -4.27 -0.13
CA ALA A 20 5.56 -5.68 0.00
C ALA A 20 4.38 -6.54 0.49
N ALA A 21 3.60 -6.02 1.45
CA ALA A 21 2.39 -6.70 1.92
C ALA A 21 1.33 -6.83 0.81
N ALA A 22 1.14 -5.78 0.01
CA ALA A 22 0.21 -5.81 -1.12
C ALA A 22 0.61 -6.83 -2.19
N GLU A 23 1.90 -6.95 -2.49
CA GLU A 23 2.45 -7.91 -3.44
C GLU A 23 2.34 -9.35 -2.91
N SER A 24 2.64 -9.56 -1.63
CA SER A 24 2.48 -10.87 -0.98
C SER A 24 1.02 -11.31 -0.98
N ALA A 25 0.07 -10.40 -0.73
CA ALA A 25 -1.36 -10.70 -0.77
C ALA A 25 -1.83 -11.08 -2.18
N ALA A 26 -1.37 -10.35 -3.20
CA ALA A 26 -1.67 -10.67 -4.60
C ALA A 26 -1.11 -12.05 -4.99
N THR A 27 0.16 -12.31 -4.68
CA THR A 27 0.80 -13.61 -4.96
C THR A 27 0.11 -14.76 -4.24
N GLY A 28 -0.31 -14.55 -2.99
CA GLY A 28 -1.05 -15.54 -2.22
C GLY A 28 -2.39 -15.90 -2.85
N GLY A 29 -3.11 -14.92 -3.42
CA GLY A 29 -4.37 -15.16 -4.12
C GLY A 29 -4.20 -16.03 -5.36
N GLU A 30 -3.18 -15.76 -6.18
CA GLU A 30 -2.86 -16.57 -7.35
C GLU A 30 -2.43 -18.00 -6.95
N ALA A 31 -1.63 -18.14 -5.89
CA ALA A 31 -1.23 -19.45 -5.39
C ALA A 31 -2.42 -20.31 -4.91
N LEU A 32 -3.46 -19.69 -4.34
CA LEU A 32 -4.69 -20.39 -3.97
C LEU A 32 -5.46 -20.89 -5.19
N LEU A 33 -5.55 -20.08 -6.25
CA LEU A 33 -6.17 -20.48 -7.52
C LEU A 33 -5.42 -21.64 -8.18
N ASP A 34 -4.09 -21.61 -8.16
CA ASP A 34 -3.24 -22.68 -8.72
C ASP A 34 -3.33 -23.99 -7.94
N THR A 35 -3.70 -23.94 -6.66
CA THR A 35 -3.73 -25.12 -5.76
C THR A 35 -5.15 -25.68 -5.57
N MET A 36 -6.14 -25.26 -6.36
CA MET A 36 -7.50 -25.77 -6.23
C MET A 36 -7.56 -27.31 -6.37
N VAL A 37 -8.22 -27.96 -5.41
CA VAL A 37 -8.33 -29.42 -5.32
C VAL A 37 -9.74 -29.90 -5.66
N SER A 38 -9.83 -31.09 -6.27
CA SER A 38 -11.09 -31.79 -6.44
C SER A 38 -11.33 -32.77 -5.30
N VAL A 39 -12.39 -32.57 -4.52
CA VAL A 39 -12.71 -33.37 -3.31
C VAL A 39 -13.59 -34.59 -3.64
N GLY A 40 -14.22 -34.61 -4.82
CA GLY A 40 -14.98 -35.75 -5.34
C GLY A 40 -16.46 -35.79 -4.94
N ASP A 41 -16.85 -35.16 -3.83
CA ASP A 41 -18.26 -34.92 -3.51
C ASP A 41 -18.65 -33.46 -3.79
N HIS A 42 -19.84 -33.27 -4.36
CA HIS A 42 -20.24 -31.96 -4.88
C HIS A 42 -20.49 -30.93 -3.77
N ALA A 43 -21.05 -31.35 -2.63
CA ALA A 43 -21.40 -30.43 -1.54
C ALA A 43 -20.14 -29.87 -0.88
N THR A 44 -19.14 -30.72 -0.62
CA THR A 44 -17.84 -30.30 -0.10
C THR A 44 -17.06 -29.51 -1.13
N GLN A 45 -17.12 -29.87 -2.42
CA GLN A 45 -16.48 -29.08 -3.48
C GLN A 45 -17.02 -27.64 -3.47
N THR A 46 -18.35 -27.45 -3.46
CA THR A 46 -18.95 -26.12 -3.40
C THR A 46 -18.57 -25.36 -2.15
N ALA A 47 -18.47 -26.02 -1.00
CA ALA A 47 -18.02 -25.36 0.23
C ALA A 47 -16.55 -24.93 0.16
N VAL A 48 -15.67 -25.77 -0.39
CA VAL A 48 -14.25 -25.46 -0.59
C VAL A 48 -14.09 -24.30 -1.57
N ASP A 49 -14.76 -24.36 -2.72
CA ASP A 49 -14.72 -23.30 -3.74
C ASP A 49 -15.15 -21.96 -3.13
N ALA A 50 -16.27 -21.93 -2.38
CA ALA A 50 -16.76 -20.72 -1.73
C ALA A 50 -15.79 -20.16 -0.67
N LEU A 51 -15.08 -21.03 0.07
CA LEU A 51 -14.05 -20.60 1.02
C LEU A 51 -12.83 -20.01 0.32
N VAL A 52 -12.39 -20.63 -0.78
CA VAL A 52 -11.25 -20.16 -1.58
C VAL A 52 -11.58 -18.80 -2.21
N ASP A 53 -12.78 -18.65 -2.79
CA ASP A 53 -13.25 -17.37 -3.34
C ASP A 53 -13.24 -16.26 -2.27
N ALA A 54 -13.81 -16.53 -1.09
CA ALA A 54 -13.82 -15.57 0.02
C ALA A 54 -12.41 -15.19 0.50
N ALA A 55 -11.48 -16.16 0.52
CA ALA A 55 -10.08 -15.90 0.87
C ALA A 55 -9.39 -15.02 -0.17
N ILE A 56 -9.62 -15.27 -1.46
CA ILE A 56 -9.07 -14.47 -2.57
C ILE A 56 -9.62 -13.04 -2.52
N ASP A 57 -10.92 -12.88 -2.28
CA ASP A 57 -11.53 -11.55 -2.14
C ASP A 57 -10.91 -10.76 -0.98
N THR A 58 -10.71 -11.42 0.17
CA THR A 58 -10.04 -10.81 1.33
C THR A 58 -8.60 -10.40 1.00
N LEU A 59 -7.85 -11.23 0.29
CA LEU A 59 -6.46 -10.92 -0.12
C LEU A 59 -6.40 -9.75 -1.11
N ARG A 60 -7.38 -9.66 -2.03
CA ARG A 60 -7.51 -8.55 -2.98
C ARG A 60 -7.83 -7.24 -2.26
N GLU A 61 -8.76 -7.27 -1.31
CA GLU A 61 -9.11 -6.11 -0.50
C GLU A 61 -7.93 -5.63 0.36
N LEU A 62 -7.18 -6.56 0.96
CA LEU A 62 -5.95 -6.26 1.70
C LEU A 62 -4.90 -5.61 0.79
N SER A 63 -4.68 -6.15 -0.41
CA SER A 63 -3.73 -5.59 -1.37
C SER A 63 -4.11 -4.17 -1.79
N ALA A 64 -5.39 -3.93 -2.07
CA ALA A 64 -5.91 -2.61 -2.39
C ALA A 64 -5.70 -1.62 -1.23
N SER A 65 -6.09 -2.02 -0.02
CA SER A 65 -5.94 -1.21 1.19
C SER A 65 -4.48 -0.83 1.45
N CYS A 66 -3.55 -1.78 1.33
CA CYS A 66 -2.13 -1.52 1.49
C CYS A 66 -1.60 -0.50 0.47
N ARG A 67 -2.04 -0.59 -0.79
CA ARG A 67 -1.66 0.37 -1.85
C ARG A 67 -2.24 1.75 -1.59
N GLU A 68 -3.51 1.84 -1.18
CA GLU A 68 -4.16 3.10 -0.83
C GLU A 68 -3.45 3.80 0.34
N ILE A 69 -3.12 3.06 1.40
CA ILE A 69 -2.38 3.60 2.55
C ILE A 69 -0.97 4.03 2.12
N SER A 70 -0.28 3.25 1.28
CA SER A 70 1.06 3.60 0.79
C SER A 70 1.07 4.90 -0.02
N LEU A 71 0.06 5.09 -0.88
CA LEU A 71 -0.14 6.34 -1.62
C LEU A 71 -0.44 7.52 -0.68
N ALA A 72 -1.32 7.32 0.31
CA ALA A 72 -1.65 8.34 1.29
C ALA A 72 -0.41 8.77 2.10
N VAL A 73 0.39 7.81 2.57
CA VAL A 73 1.63 8.06 3.32
C VAL A 73 2.66 8.80 2.47
N SER A 74 2.82 8.43 1.20
CA SER A 74 3.72 9.10 0.25
C SER A 74 3.37 10.58 0.04
N GLY A 75 2.07 10.91 0.04
CA GLY A 75 1.59 12.29 -0.03
C GLY A 75 2.01 13.18 1.16
N HIS A 76 2.25 12.57 2.32
CA HIS A 76 2.70 13.28 3.53
C HIS A 76 4.23 13.34 3.67
N ALA A 77 4.97 12.53 2.92
CA ALA A 77 6.43 12.56 2.88
C ALA A 77 6.99 13.65 1.96
N SER A 78 6.16 14.29 1.12
CA SER A 78 6.57 15.40 0.27
C SER A 78 6.64 16.68 1.10
N PRO A 79 7.84 17.27 1.33
CA PRO A 79 7.92 18.56 1.99
C PRO A 79 7.24 19.58 1.09
N SER A 80 6.17 20.19 1.62
CA SER A 80 5.49 21.36 1.06
C SER A 80 6.50 22.26 0.35
N ALA A 81 6.29 22.48 -0.95
CA ALA A 81 7.17 23.25 -1.80
C ALA A 81 7.55 24.56 -1.09
N VAL A 82 8.82 24.63 -0.67
CA VAL A 82 9.43 25.85 -0.13
C VAL A 82 9.11 26.98 -1.09
N SER A 83 8.30 27.91 -0.60
CA SER A 83 7.99 29.17 -1.27
C SER A 83 9.31 29.91 -1.50
N ARG A 84 9.91 29.71 -2.68
CA ARG A 84 11.03 30.51 -3.17
C ARG A 84 10.47 31.84 -3.61
N SER A 85 10.30 32.76 -2.67
CA SER A 85 10.21 34.17 -3.00
C SER A 85 11.55 34.60 -3.62
N PRO A 86 11.58 35.14 -4.85
CA PRO A 86 12.81 35.66 -5.42
C PRO A 86 13.21 36.92 -4.63
N VAL A 87 14.37 36.87 -3.97
CA VAL A 87 14.99 38.08 -3.41
C VAL A 87 15.50 38.92 -4.59
N THR A 88 14.81 40.02 -4.88
CA THR A 88 15.29 41.05 -5.80
C THR A 88 16.29 41.93 -5.05
N THR A 89 17.58 41.75 -5.31
CA THR A 89 18.64 42.64 -4.82
C THR A 89 18.74 43.87 -5.73
N PRO A 90 18.62 45.12 -5.23
CA PRO A 90 18.84 46.30 -6.05
C PRO A 90 20.35 46.50 -6.26
N ARG A 91 20.76 46.58 -7.53
CA ARG A 91 22.12 46.89 -7.96
C ARG A 91 22.34 48.40 -7.79
N GLY A 92 23.03 48.80 -6.72
CA GLY A 92 23.50 50.16 -6.53
C GLY A 92 24.61 50.50 -7.52
N THR A 93 24.40 51.56 -8.30
CA THR A 93 25.44 52.26 -9.06
C THR A 93 25.60 53.65 -8.48
N ALA A 94 26.79 53.94 -7.96
CA ALA A 94 27.37 55.27 -7.85
C ALA A 94 28.89 55.12 -7.73
#